data_AF-A0A528AW87-F1
#
_entry.id   AF-A0A528AW87-F1
#
_cell.length_a   1.000
_cell.length_b   1.000
_cell.length_c   1.000
_cell.angle_alpha   90.00
_cell.angle_beta   90.00
_cell.angle_gamma   90.00
#
_symmetry.space_group_name_H-M   'P 1'
#
loop_
_entity.id
_entity.type
_entity.pdbx_description
1 polymer ?
#
loop_
_entity_poly.entity_id
_entity_poly.type
_entity_poly.pdbx_seq_one_letter_code
_entity_poly.pdbx_strand_id
1 'polypeptide(L)' 'MTIRLVLAGCGNMGYAMLSGWLKSGKLPPAAVFVVEPNADLRKRAEALGCSAAAEAGGIPADAVPA' A
#
# COMPACT_ATOMS: atom_id res chain seq x y z
N MET A 1 -8.54 5.18 10.63
CA MET A 1 -7.97 3.84 10.39
C MET A 1 -6.47 4.02 10.38
N THR A 2 -5.74 3.33 11.24
CA THR A 2 -4.30 3.53 11.38
C THR A 2 -3.54 2.71 10.35
N ILE A 3 -2.67 3.35 9.55
CA ILE A 3 -1.75 2.65 8.65
C ILE A 3 -0.71 1.89 9.48
N ARG A 4 -0.55 0.60 9.20
CA ARG A 4 0.35 -0.34 9.89
C ARG A 4 1.46 -0.89 8.98
N LEU A 5 1.36 -0.65 7.68
CA LEU A 5 2.37 -0.97 6.69
C LEU A 5 2.46 0.15 5.65
N VAL A 6 3.67 0.61 5.38
CA VAL A 6 3.96 1.46 4.21
C VAL A 6 4.77 0.63 3.21
N LEU A 7 4.26 0.47 2.00
CA LEU A 7 4.96 -0.17 0.90
C LEU A 7 5.45 0.90 -0.07
N ALA A 8 6.76 1.17 -0.05
CA ALA A 8 7.42 2.04 -1.02
C ALA A 8 7.80 1.24 -2.27
N GLY A 9 7.16 1.56 -3.39
CA GLY A 9 7.29 0.86 -4.66
C GLY A 9 6.29 -0.29 -4.81
N CYS A 10 5.43 -0.20 -5.84
CA CYS A 10 4.42 -1.20 -6.16
C CYS A 10 4.56 -1.71 -7.61
N GLY A 11 5.80 -1.98 -8.02
CA GLY A 11 6.11 -2.77 -9.22
C GLY A 11 5.65 -4.23 -9.09
N ASN A 12 6.11 -5.10 -9.99
CA ASN A 12 5.65 -6.49 -10.02
C ASN A 12 5.90 -7.25 -8.71
N MET A 13 7.08 -7.08 -8.10
CA MET A 13 7.42 -7.72 -6.84
C MET A 13 6.62 -7.14 -5.66
N GLY A 14 6.58 -5.82 -5.51
CA GLY A 14 5.81 -5.16 -4.45
C GLY A 14 4.33 -5.51 -4.52
N TYR A 15 3.75 -5.52 -5.73
CA TYR A 15 2.37 -5.95 -5.95
C TYR A 15 2.14 -7.43 -5.60
N ALA A 16 3.06 -8.33 -5.98
CA ALA A 16 2.93 -9.75 -5.66
C ALA A 16 2.98 -9.99 -4.14
N MET A 17 3.88 -9.31 -3.43
CA MET A 17 3.97 -9.35 -1.97
C MET A 17 2.70 -8.81 -1.33
N LEU A 18 2.26 -7.61 -1.74
CA LEU A 18 1.02 -6.99 -1.26
C LEU A 18 -0.18 -7.91 -1.46
N SER A 19 -0.39 -8.41 -2.69
CA SER A 19 -1.48 -9.32 -3.01
C SER A 19 -1.44 -10.59 -2.15
N GLY A 20 -0.25 -11.16 -1.94
CA GLY A 20 -0.06 -12.34 -1.09
C GLY A 20 -0.43 -12.07 0.38
N TRP A 21 0.02 -10.95 0.95
CA TRP A 21 -0.30 -10.57 2.33
C TRP A 21 -1.78 -10.34 2.55
N LEU A 22 -2.44 -9.62 1.64
CA LEU A 22 -3.87 -9.36 1.72
C LEU A 22 -4.68 -10.66 1.59
N LYS A 23 -4.31 -11.53 0.64
CA LYS A 23 -4.94 -12.86 0.47
C LYS A 23 -4.75 -13.77 1.69
N SER A 24 -3.65 -13.63 2.42
CA SER A 24 -3.42 -14.40 3.65
C SER A 24 -4.35 -14.00 4.80
N GLY A 25 -5.08 -12.88 4.68
CA GLY A 25 -5.99 -12.36 5.71
C GLY A 25 -5.30 -11.76 6.93
N LYS A 26 -3.97 -11.79 6.99
CA LYS A 26 -3.19 -11.26 8.13
C LYS A 26 -3.09 -9.73 8.15
N LEU A 27 -3.38 -9.08 7.02
CA LEU A 27 -3.26 -7.64 6.85
C LEU A 27 -4.50 -7.12 6.12
N PRO A 28 -5.32 -6.25 6.74
CA PRO A 28 -6.45 -5.65 6.06
C PRO A 28 -5.95 -4.58 5.05
N PRO A 29 -6.55 -4.46 3.86
CA PRO A 29 -6.13 -3.47 2.86
C PRO A 29 -6.10 -2.04 3.39
N ALA A 30 -7.07 -1.68 4.24
CA ALA A 30 -7.17 -0.35 4.83
C ALA A 30 -6.04 0.00 5.83
N ALA A 31 -5.24 -0.97 6.25
CA ALA A 31 -4.06 -0.74 7.10
C ALA A 31 -2.77 -0.59 6.27
N VAL A 32 -2.86 -0.59 4.94
CA VAL A 32 -1.71 -0.49 4.03
C VAL A 32 -1.75 0.83 3.27
N PHE A 33 -0.60 1.49 3.22
CA PHE A 33 -0.38 2.66 2.39
C PHE A 33 0.73 2.38 1.38
N VAL A 34 0.51 2.69 0.11
CA VAL A 34 1.47 2.45 -0.98
C VAL A 34 2.01 3.78 -1.51
N VAL A 35 3.33 3.89 -1.60
CA VAL A 35 3.99 5.02 -2.25
C VAL A 35 4.55 4.55 -3.59
N GLU A 36 4.05 5.06 -4.70
CA GLU A 36 4.47 4.64 -6.04
C GLU A 36 4.29 5.79 -7.04
N PRO A 37 5.36 6.28 -7.71
CA PRO A 37 5.25 7.41 -8.63
C PRO A 37 4.49 7.08 -9.93
N ASN A 38 4.50 5.81 -10.39
CA ASN A 38 3.77 5.41 -11.59
C ASN A 38 2.26 5.27 -11.32
N ALA A 39 1.44 6.00 -12.08
CA ALA A 39 0.00 6.04 -11.86
C ALA A 39 -0.72 4.69 -12.10
N ASP A 40 -0.28 3.91 -13.09
CA ASP A 40 -0.92 2.62 -13.39
C ASP A 40 -0.58 1.58 -12.32
N LEU A 41 0.64 1.62 -11.78
CA LEU A 41 1.04 0.79 -10.66
C LEU A 41 0.30 1.16 -9.36
N ARG A 42 0.06 2.46 -9.10
CA ARG A 42 -0.80 2.88 -7.97
C ARG A 42 -2.22 2.36 -8.09
N LYS A 43 -2.85 2.50 -9.27
CA LYS A 43 -4.21 2.01 -9.51
C LYS A 43 -4.35 0.52 -9.21
N ARG A 44 -3.31 -0.28 -9.48
CA ARG A 44 -3.28 -1.70 -9.14
C ARG A 44 -3.33 -1.92 -7.62
N ALA A 45 -2.61 -1.13 -6.82
CA ALA A 45 -2.69 -1.20 -5.36
C ALA A 45 -4.05 -0.74 -4.81
N GLU A 46 -4.60 0.34 -5.38
CA GLU A 46 -5.94 0.85 -5.03
C GLU A 46 -7.04 -0.16 -5.33
N ALA A 47 -6.93 -0.91 -6.43
CA ALA A 47 -7.84 -2.00 -6.78
C ALA A 47 -7.82 -3.16 -5.77
N LEU A 48 -6.77 -3.28 -4.95
CA LEU A 48 -6.71 -4.22 -3.81
C LEU A 48 -7.31 -3.63 -2.52
N GLY A 49 -7.80 -2.39 -2.55
CA GLY A 49 -8.38 -1.68 -1.42
C GLY A 49 -7.38 -0.93 -0.54
N CYS A 50 -6.12 -0.78 -1.00
CA CYS A 50 -5.09 -0.02 -0.28
C CYS A 50 -5.17 1.47 -0.61
N SER A 51 -4.76 2.32 0.32
CA SER A 51 -4.53 3.74 0.02
C SER A 51 -3.18 3.92 -0.67
N ALA A 52 -3.06 4.90 -1.58
CA ALA A 52 -1.80 5.15 -2.27
C ALA A 52 -1.55 6.64 -2.56
N ALA A 53 -0.27 7.02 -2.68
CA ALA A 53 0.16 8.33 -3.15
C ALA A 53 1.38 8.23 -4.06
N ALA A 54 1.60 9.28 -4.86
CA ALA A 54 2.74 9.35 -5.78
C ALA A 54 4.08 9.53 -5.04
N GLU A 55 4.04 10.11 -3.85
CA GLU A 55 5.21 10.51 -3.08
C GLU A 55 4.98 10.31 -1.57
N ALA A 56 6.09 10.27 -0.82
CA ALA A 56 6.07 10.03 0.62
C ALA A 56 5.30 11.10 1.41
N GLY A 57 5.18 12.32 0.88
CA GLY A 57 4.38 13.39 1.49
C GLY A 57 2.88 13.07 1.61
N GLY A 58 2.38 12.05 0.91
CA GLY A 58 1.01 11.57 1.03
C GLY A 58 0.77 10.59 2.18
N ILE A 59 1.81 10.11 2.85
CA ILE A 59 1.66 9.18 3.99
C ILE A 59 0.89 9.89 5.12
N PRO A 60 -0.20 9.30 5.65
CA PRO A 60 -0.94 9.89 6.76
C PRO A 60 -0.04 10.14 7.99
N ALA A 61 -0.20 11.30 8.62
CA ALA A 61 0.62 11.69 9.78
C ALA A 61 0.42 10.79 11.01
N ASP A 62 -0.72 10.09 11.10
CA ASP A 62 -1.05 9.12 12.14
C ASP A 62 -0.66 7.67 11.78
N ALA A 63 0.07 7.48 10.67
CA ALA A 63 0.64 6.18 10.32
C ALA A 63 1.63 5.73 11.40
N VAL A 64 1.48 4.49 11.87
CA VAL A 64 2.43 3.80 12.76
C VAL A 64 2.77 2.43 12.16
N PRO A 65 3.62 2.40 11.11
CA PRO A 65 4.14 1.17 10.56
C PRO A 65 4.95 0.42 11.62
N ALA A 66 4.82 -0.91 11.64
CA ALA A 66 5.54 -1.79 12.58
C ALA A 66 6.53 -2.71 11.85
#